data_AF-A0A6G7GJT6-F1
#
_entry.id   AF-A0A6G7GJT6-F1
#
_cell.length_a   1.000
_cell.length_b   1.000
_cell.length_c   1.000
_cell.angle_alpha   90.00
_cell.angle_beta   90.00
_cell.angle_gamma   90.00
#
_symmetry.space_group_name_H-M   'P 1'
#
loop_
_entity.id
_entity.type
_entity.pdbx_description
1 polymer ?
#
loop_
_entity_poly.entity_id
_entity_poly.type
_entity_poly.pdbx_seq_one_letter_code
_entity_poly.pdbx_strand_id
1 'polypeptide(L)'
;MFIREKIKKVNGGKSYIQHQLIESIRTPSGPRQQIVLNLGQLSLPEEKWKTLANCIEGFLANQKTLFPQDPEIEAKARHYASQIRQERLDRAQERITGGESAGEEPAQYEHVNINSLITNDAKTVGAEHVAISQMNEYGFDRILQGLDFTDDQIAYSKMLIVGRMVHPGSERDTVRWLSDGCSPLPKRISA
;
A
#
# COMPACT_ATOMS: atom_id res chain seq x y z
N MET A 1 17.20 -4.22 -6.87
CA MET A 1 17.34 -3.41 -5.62
C MET A 1 18.25 -4.09 -4.57
N PHE A 2 18.66 -3.37 -3.50
CA PHE A 2 19.34 -3.94 -2.31
C PHE A 2 19.04 -3.15 -1.03
N ILE A 3 19.25 -3.76 0.14
CA ILE A 3 19.09 -3.13 1.46
C ILE A 3 20.47 -2.85 2.04
N ARG A 4 20.66 -1.67 2.65
CA ARG A 4 21.85 -1.35 3.44
C ARG A 4 21.49 -0.90 4.84
N GLU A 5 22.40 -1.12 5.76
CA GLU A 5 22.39 -0.51 7.09
C GLU A 5 22.98 0.90 7.03
N LYS A 6 22.41 1.82 7.83
CA LYS A 6 22.92 3.17 8.05
C LYS A 6 22.74 3.55 9.51
N ILE A 7 23.84 3.89 10.18
CA ILE A 7 23.82 4.44 11.54
C ILE A 7 23.48 5.92 11.47
N LYS A 8 22.44 6.35 12.18
CA LYS A 8 22.08 7.76 12.35
C LYS A 8 22.37 8.21 13.77
N LYS A 9 23.00 9.38 13.90
CA LYS A 9 23.23 10.06 15.18
C LYS A 9 22.12 11.09 15.39
N VAL A 10 21.52 11.09 16.58
CA VAL A 10 20.52 12.07 17.00
C VAL A 10 21.18 13.10 17.91
N ASN A 11 20.70 14.35 17.85
CA ASN A 11 21.10 15.41 18.78
C ASN A 11 20.81 14.95 20.22
N GLY A 12 21.87 14.76 21.01
CA GLY A 12 21.81 14.12 22.33
C GLY A 12 22.67 12.85 22.48
N GLY A 13 23.48 12.50 21.47
CA GLY A 13 24.52 11.46 21.57
C GLY A 13 24.04 10.02 21.37
N LYS A 14 22.74 9.81 21.18
CA LYS A 14 22.17 8.48 20.88
C LYS A 14 22.29 8.17 19.39
N SER A 15 22.76 6.97 19.07
CA SER A 15 22.79 6.45 17.70
C SER A 15 21.76 5.33 17.51
N TYR A 16 21.08 5.32 16.38
CA TYR A 16 20.19 4.23 16.01
C TYR A 16 20.53 3.68 14.63
N ILE A 17 20.22 2.39 14.45
CA ILE A 17 20.42 1.68 13.20
C ILE A 17 19.16 1.84 12.35
N GLN A 18 19.33 2.24 11.09
CA GLN A 18 18.27 2.32 10.11
C GLN A 18 18.65 1.54 8.85
N HIS A 19 17.71 0.76 8.34
CA HIS A 19 17.83 0.03 7.08
C HIS A 19 17.15 0.83 5.97
N GLN A 20 17.77 0.86 4.80
CA GLN A 20 17.29 1.59 3.63
C GLN A 20 17.24 0.66 2.43
N LEU A 21 16.11 0.67 1.71
CA LEU A 21 15.98 0.04 0.40
C LEU A 21 16.50 1.01 -0.67
N ILE A 22 17.40 0.52 -1.51
CA ILE A 22 18.12 1.30 -2.50
C ILE A 22 18.00 0.66 -3.88
N GLU A 23 17.86 1.52 -4.87
CA GLU A 23 17.89 1.19 -6.28
C GLU A 23 19.12 1.83 -6.94
N SER A 24 19.71 1.11 -7.88
CA SER A 24 20.83 1.61 -8.68
C SER A 24 20.28 2.08 -10.02
N ILE A 25 20.23 3.39 -10.23
CA ILE A 25 19.77 4.00 -11.46
C ILE A 25 20.95 4.34 -12.38
N ARG A 26 20.79 4.14 -13.69
CA ARG A 26 21.78 4.62 -14.68
C ARG A 26 21.45 6.07 -15.02
N THR A 27 22.42 6.96 -14.80
CA THR A 27 22.34 8.36 -15.22
C THR A 27 23.39 8.63 -16.31
N PRO A 28 23.27 9.72 -17.10
CA PRO A 28 24.28 10.09 -18.09
C PRO A 28 25.69 10.22 -17.50
N SER A 29 25.79 10.61 -16.22
CA SER A 29 27.05 10.72 -15.47
C SER A 29 27.50 9.42 -14.78
N GLY A 30 26.89 8.28 -15.11
CA GLY A 30 27.19 6.97 -14.54
C GLY A 30 26.12 6.41 -13.59
N PRO A 31 26.35 5.23 -12.99
CA PRO A 31 25.43 4.62 -12.05
C PRO A 31 25.35 5.42 -10.75
N ARG A 32 24.14 5.73 -10.30
CA ARG A 32 23.86 6.41 -9.03
C ARG A 32 22.93 5.58 -8.16
N GLN A 33 23.05 5.73 -6.84
CA GLN A 33 22.17 5.08 -5.87
C GLN A 33 21.05 6.02 -5.45
N GLN A 34 19.81 5.55 -5.52
CA GLN A 34 18.63 6.26 -5.06
C GLN A 34 17.97 5.49 -3.91
N ILE A 35 17.59 6.21 -2.86
CA ILE A 35 16.83 5.63 -1.75
C ILE A 35 15.38 5.49 -2.22
N VAL A 36 14.88 4.26 -2.23
CA VAL A 36 13.50 3.93 -2.60
C VAL A 36 12.60 4.08 -1.39
N LEU A 37 12.98 3.49 -0.26
CA LEU A 37 12.20 3.51 0.98
C LEU A 37 13.13 3.42 2.20
N ASN A 38 12.76 4.11 3.28
CA ASN A 38 13.38 3.92 4.58
C ASN A 38 12.63 2.83 5.35
N LEU A 39 13.28 1.69 5.60
CA LEU A 39 12.64 0.50 6.19
C LEU A 39 12.59 0.52 7.72
N GLY A 40 13.26 1.48 8.36
CA GLY A 40 13.41 1.50 9.82
C GLY A 40 14.40 0.45 10.30
N GLN A 41 14.18 -0.15 11.46
CA GLN A 41 15.03 -1.24 11.94
C GLN A 41 14.43 -2.59 11.51
N LEU A 42 15.16 -3.35 10.69
CA LEU A 42 14.78 -4.70 10.30
C LEU A 42 15.19 -5.67 11.41
N SER A 43 14.26 -6.54 11.81
CA SER A 43 14.52 -7.67 12.72
C SER A 43 15.05 -8.92 12.00
N LEU A 44 15.36 -8.83 10.70
CA LEU A 44 15.78 -9.96 9.87
C LEU A 44 17.31 -10.06 9.80
N PRO A 45 17.86 -11.30 9.80
CA PRO A 45 19.28 -11.53 9.52
C PRO A 45 19.72 -10.93 8.18
N GLU A 46 20.97 -10.48 8.10
CA GLU A 46 21.54 -9.85 6.90
C GLU A 46 21.48 -10.75 5.67
N GLU A 47 21.61 -12.08 5.84
CA GLU A 47 21.55 -13.01 4.71
C GLU A 47 20.19 -12.98 4.00
N LYS A 48 19.11 -12.65 4.74
CA LYS A 48 17.75 -12.56 4.20
C LYS A 48 17.46 -11.22 3.52
N TRP A 49 18.32 -10.21 3.66
CA TRP A 49 18.07 -8.87 3.13
C TRP A 49 18.01 -8.85 1.61
N LYS A 50 18.88 -9.63 0.94
CA LYS A 50 18.86 -9.72 -0.53
C LYS A 50 17.58 -10.37 -1.03
N THR A 51 17.11 -11.43 -0.35
CA THR A 51 15.85 -12.11 -0.66
C THR A 51 14.65 -11.16 -0.48
N LEU A 52 14.62 -10.39 0.62
CA LEU A 52 13.60 -9.38 0.86
C LEU A 52 13.60 -8.30 -0.22
N ALA A 53 14.77 -7.75 -0.58
CA ALA A 53 14.89 -6.73 -1.61
C ALA A 53 14.38 -7.22 -2.98
N ASN A 54 14.74 -8.45 -3.35
CA ASN A 54 14.28 -9.08 -4.59
C ASN A 54 12.77 -9.35 -4.56
N CYS A 55 12.21 -9.77 -3.41
CA CYS A 55 10.77 -9.95 -3.27
C CYS A 55 10.01 -8.62 -3.44
N ILE A 56 10.50 -7.54 -2.82
CA ILE A 56 9.90 -6.20 -2.97
C ILE A 56 9.92 -5.78 -4.45
N GLU A 57 11.05 -5.96 -5.12
CA GLU A 57 11.21 -5.66 -6.55
C GLU A 57 10.25 -6.50 -7.41
N GLY A 58 10.09 -7.79 -7.11
CA GLY A 58 9.12 -8.68 -7.77
C GLY A 58 7.68 -8.19 -7.60
N PHE A 59 7.27 -7.78 -6.39
CA PHE A 59 5.94 -7.20 -6.16
C PHE A 59 5.73 -5.88 -6.92
N LEU A 60 6.76 -5.03 -7.01
CA LEU A 60 6.69 -3.76 -7.74
C LEU A 60 6.63 -3.97 -9.26
N ALA A 61 7.33 -4.98 -9.78
CA ALA A 61 7.33 -5.35 -11.20
C ALA A 61 6.16 -6.26 -11.61
N ASN A 62 5.29 -6.61 -10.65
CA ASN A 62 4.24 -7.61 -10.80
C ASN A 62 4.72 -8.99 -11.32
N GLN A 63 5.93 -9.36 -10.94
CA GLN A 63 6.53 -10.62 -11.34
C GLN A 63 6.00 -11.74 -10.45
N LYS A 64 5.39 -12.78 -11.05
CA LYS A 64 5.01 -13.99 -10.32
C LYS A 64 6.27 -14.71 -9.85
N THR A 65 6.32 -15.02 -8.56
CA THR A 65 7.37 -15.87 -8.00
C THR A 65 7.19 -17.30 -8.49
N LEU A 66 8.26 -17.89 -9.02
CA LEU A 66 8.25 -19.30 -9.45
C LEU A 66 8.27 -20.27 -8.27
N PHE A 67 8.80 -19.84 -7.12
CA PHE A 67 8.96 -20.65 -5.93
C PHE A 67 8.38 -19.95 -4.70
N PRO A 68 7.73 -20.69 -3.78
CA PRO A 68 7.28 -20.16 -2.51
C PRO A 68 8.45 -19.53 -1.75
N GLN A 69 8.23 -18.34 -1.20
CA GLN A 69 9.19 -17.68 -0.33
C GLN A 69 8.81 -17.90 1.13
N ASP A 70 9.73 -17.58 2.03
CA ASP A 70 9.46 -17.53 3.47
C ASP A 70 8.25 -16.59 3.72
N PRO A 71 7.16 -17.06 4.38
CA PRO A 71 5.96 -16.26 4.61
C PRO A 71 6.24 -14.94 5.32
N GLU A 72 7.24 -14.88 6.22
CA GLU A 72 7.59 -13.66 6.93
C GLU A 72 8.22 -12.62 5.97
N ILE A 73 9.07 -13.08 5.05
CA ILE A 73 9.68 -12.23 4.03
C ILE A 73 8.62 -11.73 3.06
N GLU A 74 7.71 -12.61 2.63
CA GLU A 74 6.65 -12.24 1.70
C GLU A 74 5.70 -11.20 2.30
N ALA A 75 5.28 -11.38 3.55
CA ALA A 75 4.43 -10.41 4.25
C ALA A 75 5.10 -9.04 4.36
N LYS A 76 6.37 -8.99 4.76
CA LYS A 76 7.16 -7.74 4.82
C LYS A 76 7.33 -7.12 3.44
N ALA A 77 7.65 -7.92 2.42
CA ALA A 77 7.82 -7.44 1.05
C ALA A 77 6.54 -6.84 0.49
N ARG A 78 5.39 -7.48 0.72
CA ARG A 78 4.07 -6.98 0.34
C ARG A 78 3.74 -5.66 1.01
N HIS A 79 4.02 -5.55 2.31
CA HIS A 79 3.85 -4.30 3.06
C HIS A 79 4.69 -3.16 2.48
N TYR A 80 6.00 -3.37 2.31
CA TYR A 80 6.89 -2.35 1.77
C TYR A 80 6.57 -1.98 0.32
N ALA A 81 6.21 -2.95 -0.53
CA ALA A 81 5.78 -2.69 -1.90
C ALA A 81 4.49 -1.85 -1.96
N SER A 82 3.56 -2.05 -1.00
CA SER A 82 2.36 -1.20 -0.87
C SER A 82 2.74 0.24 -0.50
N GLN A 83 3.65 0.43 0.47
CA GLN A 83 4.11 1.76 0.86
C GLN A 83 4.79 2.49 -0.30
N ILE A 84 5.67 1.81 -1.04
CA ILE A 84 6.36 2.40 -2.20
C ILE A 84 5.36 2.82 -3.29
N ARG A 85 4.33 2.01 -3.56
CA ARG A 85 3.29 2.35 -4.53
C ARG A 85 2.49 3.58 -4.08
N GLN A 86 2.13 3.64 -2.81
CA GLN A 86 1.41 4.78 -2.25
C GLN A 86 2.24 6.06 -2.32
N GLU A 87 3.51 6.05 -1.88
CA GLU A 87 4.40 7.22 -1.99
C GLU A 87 4.60 7.67 -3.44
N ARG A 88 4.67 6.74 -4.40
CA ARG A 88 4.77 7.07 -5.83
C ARG A 88 3.48 7.72 -6.35
N LEU A 89 2.32 7.25 -5.91
CA LEU A 89 1.03 7.82 -6.27
C LEU A 89 0.86 9.22 -5.69
N ASP A 90 1.16 9.40 -4.40
CA ASP A 90 1.06 10.69 -3.71
C ASP A 90 1.95 11.74 -4.40
N ARG A 91 3.21 11.39 -4.72
CA ARG A 91 4.13 12.27 -5.47
C ARG A 91 3.63 12.58 -6.89
N ALA A 92 2.97 11.63 -7.54
CA ALA A 92 2.39 11.85 -8.87
C ALA A 92 1.18 12.81 -8.78
N GLN A 93 0.35 12.66 -7.75
CA GLN A 93 -0.78 13.56 -7.49
C GLN A 93 -0.31 14.97 -7.14
N GLU A 94 0.70 15.11 -6.27
CA GLU A 94 1.30 16.40 -5.93
C GLU A 94 1.81 17.16 -7.17
N ARG A 95 2.41 16.45 -8.15
CA ARG A 95 2.82 17.06 -9.43
C ARG A 95 1.65 17.54 -10.28
N ILE A 96 0.49 16.90 -10.17
CA ILE A 96 -0.72 17.26 -10.93
C ILE A 96 -1.44 18.44 -10.25
N THR A 97 -1.49 18.47 -8.92
CA THR A 97 -2.26 19.48 -8.14
C THR A 97 -1.43 20.70 -7.73
N GLY A 98 -0.11 20.53 -7.55
CA GLY A 98 0.82 21.59 -7.20
C GLY A 98 1.29 22.36 -8.43
N GLY A 99 0.44 23.28 -8.91
CA GLY A 99 0.77 24.15 -10.03
C GLY A 99 1.91 25.13 -9.71
N GLU A 100 3.16 24.70 -9.89
CA GLU A 100 4.32 25.59 -9.94
C GLU A 100 5.07 25.44 -11.26
N SER A 101 4.72 26.30 -12.21
CA SER A 101 5.61 26.98 -13.15
C SER A 101 6.90 26.26 -13.60
N ALA A 102 6.75 25.19 -14.40
CA ALA A 102 7.74 24.81 -15.40
C ALA A 102 6.97 24.66 -16.71
N GLY A 103 7.41 25.37 -17.76
CA GLY A 103 6.63 25.64 -18.97
C GLY A 103 5.87 24.42 -19.51
N GLU A 104 4.69 24.67 -20.04
CA GLU A 104 3.78 23.72 -20.71
C GLU A 104 4.55 22.58 -21.39
N GLU A 105 4.89 21.52 -20.64
CA GLU A 105 5.26 20.27 -21.26
C GLU A 105 3.96 19.76 -21.87
N PRO A 106 3.86 19.66 -23.20
CA PRO A 106 2.65 19.22 -23.84
C PRO A 106 2.31 17.84 -23.27
N ALA A 107 1.04 17.62 -22.95
CA ALA A 107 0.57 16.34 -22.45
C ALA A 107 1.16 15.20 -23.32
N GLN A 108 2.02 14.39 -22.70
CA GLN A 108 2.66 13.27 -23.38
C GLN A 108 1.65 12.14 -23.50
N TYR A 109 1.00 12.07 -24.65
CA TYR A 109 0.10 10.96 -24.98
C TYR A 109 0.92 9.81 -25.55
N GLU A 110 0.79 8.63 -24.94
CA GLU A 110 1.36 7.39 -25.46
C GLU A 110 0.26 6.42 -25.84
N HIS A 111 0.43 5.75 -26.98
CA HIS A 111 -0.48 4.68 -27.41
C HIS A 111 -0.22 3.42 -26.57
N VAL A 112 -1.02 3.23 -25.53
CA VAL A 112 -1.00 2.01 -24.72
C VAL A 112 -2.05 1.02 -25.19
N ASN A 113 -1.67 -0.25 -25.31
CA ASN A 113 -2.64 -1.33 -25.52
C ASN A 113 -3.37 -1.60 -24.21
N ILE A 114 -4.65 -1.25 -24.13
CA ILE A 114 -5.48 -1.39 -22.93
C ILE A 114 -5.52 -2.85 -22.44
N ASN A 115 -5.51 -3.82 -23.36
CA ASN A 115 -5.52 -5.25 -23.04
C ASN A 115 -4.19 -5.76 -22.45
N SER A 116 -3.13 -4.95 -22.51
CA SER A 116 -1.82 -5.26 -21.91
C SER A 116 -1.64 -4.67 -20.51
N LEU A 117 -2.57 -3.82 -20.06
CA LEU A 117 -2.48 -3.18 -18.75
C LEU A 117 -2.82 -4.19 -17.65
N ILE A 118 -1.93 -4.32 -16.67
CA ILE A 118 -2.18 -5.10 -15.45
C ILE A 118 -2.21 -4.12 -14.27
N THR A 119 -3.36 -3.99 -13.64
CA THR A 119 -3.54 -3.13 -12.46
C THR A 119 -3.51 -3.96 -11.19
N ASN A 120 -2.64 -3.60 -10.24
CA ASN A 120 -2.46 -4.36 -9.00
C ASN A 120 -3.30 -3.88 -7.82
N ASP A 121 -3.62 -2.58 -7.74
CA ASP A 121 -4.40 -2.00 -6.64
C ASP A 121 -5.72 -1.41 -7.13
N ALA A 122 -6.36 -2.08 -8.11
CA ALA A 122 -7.71 -1.69 -8.52
C ALA A 122 -8.67 -2.06 -7.38
N LYS A 123 -9.12 -1.05 -6.62
CA LYS A 123 -10.26 -1.22 -5.72
C LYS A 123 -11.51 -1.29 -6.57
N THR A 124 -12.35 -2.30 -6.35
CA THR A 124 -13.68 -2.35 -6.94
C THR A 124 -14.54 -1.21 -6.39
N VAL A 125 -15.17 -0.46 -7.28
CA VAL A 125 -16.24 0.48 -6.93
C VAL A 125 -17.51 -0.12 -7.50
N GLY A 126 -18.25 -0.85 -6.66
CA GLY A 126 -19.44 -1.57 -7.08
C GLY A 126 -20.56 -1.48 -6.04
N ALA A 127 -21.16 -2.63 -5.74
CA ALA A 127 -22.26 -2.74 -4.81
C ALA A 127 -21.89 -2.27 -3.39
N GLU A 128 -20.62 -2.34 -3.01
CA GLU A 128 -20.11 -1.87 -1.72
C GLU A 128 -20.27 -0.34 -1.59
N HIS A 129 -19.98 0.40 -2.65
CA HIS A 129 -20.08 1.85 -2.65
C HIS A 129 -21.54 2.31 -2.54
N VAL A 130 -22.44 1.66 -3.28
CA VAL A 130 -23.89 1.91 -3.21
C VAL A 130 -24.41 1.67 -1.80
N ALA A 131 -24.02 0.55 -1.19
CA ALA A 131 -24.38 0.20 0.18
C ALA A 131 -23.98 1.29 1.19
N ILE A 132 -22.72 1.71 1.15
CA ILE A 132 -22.16 2.69 2.07
C ILE A 132 -22.80 4.06 1.86
N SER A 133 -23.00 4.46 0.60
CA SER A 133 -23.69 5.71 0.28
C SER A 133 -25.10 5.73 0.88
N GLN A 134 -25.84 4.64 0.74
CA GLN A 134 -27.19 4.55 1.26
C GLN A 134 -27.23 4.54 2.79
N MET A 135 -26.30 3.84 3.44
CA MET A 135 -26.16 3.86 4.90
C MET A 135 -25.87 5.28 5.41
N ASN A 136 -25.00 6.03 4.72
CA ASN A 136 -24.70 7.40 5.08
C ASN A 136 -25.92 8.32 4.89
N GLU A 137 -26.69 8.13 3.82
CA GLU A 137 -27.93 8.89 3.56
C GLU A 137 -28.98 8.66 4.65
N TYR A 138 -29.12 7.41 5.11
CA TYR A 138 -30.02 7.07 6.23
C TYR A 138 -29.50 7.50 7.61
N GLY A 139 -28.29 8.08 7.68
CA GLY A 139 -27.67 8.45 8.94
C GLY A 139 -27.41 7.26 9.85
N PHE A 140 -27.08 6.09 9.26
CA PHE A 140 -26.89 4.83 9.96
C PHE A 140 -25.91 4.95 11.15
N ASP A 141 -24.86 5.75 11.00
CA ASP A 141 -23.86 6.02 12.03
C ASP A 141 -24.49 6.67 13.25
N ARG A 142 -25.39 7.64 13.04
CA ARG A 142 -26.09 8.34 14.13
C ARG A 142 -27.02 7.40 14.88
N ILE A 143 -27.65 6.46 14.17
CA ILE A 143 -28.51 5.44 14.77
C ILE A 143 -27.69 4.57 15.71
N LEU A 144 -26.53 4.08 15.25
CA LEU A 144 -25.66 3.23 16.06
C LEU A 144 -24.99 3.99 17.21
N GLN A 145 -24.58 5.25 16.99
CA GLN A 145 -24.09 6.13 18.06
C GLN A 145 -25.16 6.33 19.15
N GLY A 146 -26.44 6.43 18.77
CA GLY A 146 -27.56 6.50 19.70
C GLY A 146 -27.80 5.22 20.51
N LEU A 147 -27.14 4.11 20.14
CA LEU A 147 -27.16 2.83 20.85
C LEU A 147 -25.85 2.56 21.62
N ASP A 148 -25.06 3.62 21.88
CA ASP A 148 -23.77 3.56 22.58
C ASP A 148 -22.67 2.75 21.84
N PHE A 149 -22.76 2.62 20.52
CA PHE A 149 -21.68 2.00 19.74
C PHE A 149 -20.49 2.96 19.59
N THR A 150 -19.28 2.43 19.74
CA THR A 150 -18.05 3.16 19.43
C THR A 150 -17.83 3.28 17.93
N ASP A 151 -17.00 4.24 17.50
CA ASP A 151 -16.67 4.43 16.08
C ASP A 151 -16.10 3.16 15.42
N ASP A 152 -15.30 2.39 16.16
CA ASP A 152 -14.77 1.10 15.68
C ASP A 152 -15.88 0.05 15.52
N GLN A 153 -16.82 -0.02 16.47
CA GLN A 153 -17.97 -0.94 16.38
C GLN A 153 -18.90 -0.56 15.22
N ILE A 154 -19.08 0.73 14.95
CA ILE A 154 -19.84 1.23 13.80
C ILE A 154 -19.15 0.82 12.50
N ALA A 155 -17.83 1.01 12.42
CA ALA A 155 -17.05 0.59 11.26
C ALA A 155 -17.15 -0.92 11.02
N TYR A 156 -17.01 -1.75 12.06
CA TYR A 156 -17.18 -3.20 11.96
C TYR A 156 -18.59 -3.61 11.57
N SER A 157 -19.61 -2.93 12.09
CA SER A 157 -21.01 -3.19 11.72
C SER A 157 -21.25 -2.93 10.24
N LYS A 158 -20.78 -1.79 9.71
CA LYS A 158 -20.83 -1.50 8.27
C LYS A 158 -20.08 -2.54 7.45
N MET A 159 -18.86 -2.89 7.86
CA MET A 159 -18.04 -3.91 7.19
C MET A 159 -18.76 -5.26 7.12
N LEU A 160 -19.38 -5.70 8.20
CA LEU A 160 -20.13 -6.95 8.25
C LEU A 160 -21.38 -6.91 7.38
N ILE A 161 -22.18 -5.85 7.46
CA ILE A 161 -23.41 -5.73 6.66
C ILE A 161 -23.08 -5.69 5.17
N VAL A 162 -22.15 -4.83 4.77
CA VAL A 162 -21.72 -4.72 3.36
C VAL A 162 -21.08 -6.02 2.89
N GLY A 163 -20.21 -6.62 3.71
CA GLY A 163 -19.60 -7.91 3.41
C GLY A 163 -20.62 -9.01 3.17
N ARG A 164 -21.64 -9.13 4.04
CA ARG A 164 -22.71 -10.12 3.86
C ARG A 164 -23.60 -9.83 2.65
N MET A 165 -23.77 -8.57 2.30
CA MET A 165 -24.60 -8.17 1.16
C MET A 165 -23.90 -8.41 -0.19
N VAL A 166 -22.60 -8.15 -0.27
CA VAL A 166 -21.85 -8.17 -1.54
C VAL A 166 -21.03 -9.45 -1.73
N HIS A 167 -20.46 -9.99 -0.65
CA HIS A 167 -19.64 -11.20 -0.67
C HIS A 167 -20.03 -12.15 0.48
N PRO A 168 -21.21 -12.80 0.40
CA PRO A 168 -21.71 -13.64 1.47
C PRO A 168 -20.75 -14.81 1.74
N GLY A 169 -20.19 -14.85 2.95
CA GLY A 169 -19.21 -15.85 3.37
C GLY A 169 -19.10 -15.95 4.89
N SER A 170 -18.09 -16.67 5.37
CA SER A 170 -17.76 -16.68 6.80
C SER A 170 -17.18 -15.34 7.26
N GLU A 171 -17.22 -15.02 8.55
CA GLU A 171 -16.60 -13.79 9.07
C GLU A 171 -15.11 -13.70 8.75
N ARG A 172 -14.40 -14.84 8.81
CA ARG A 172 -13.00 -14.95 8.40
C ARG A 172 -12.81 -14.59 6.92
N ASP A 173 -13.74 -15.02 6.08
CA ASP A 173 -13.72 -14.75 4.65
C ASP A 173 -14.03 -13.28 4.36
N THR A 174 -14.96 -12.67 5.10
CA THR A 174 -15.20 -11.21 5.05
C THR A 174 -13.94 -10.41 5.40
N VAL A 175 -13.23 -10.78 6.47
CA VAL A 175 -11.95 -10.11 6.85
C VAL A 175 -10.90 -10.24 5.74
N ARG A 176 -10.77 -11.43 5.17
CA ARG A 176 -9.86 -11.68 4.05
C ARG A 176 -10.21 -10.83 2.84
N TRP A 177 -11.49 -10.83 2.44
CA TRP A 177 -12.00 -10.05 1.32
C TRP A 177 -11.79 -8.54 1.48
N LEU A 178 -12.01 -8.00 2.68
CA LEU A 178 -11.75 -6.58 3.02
C LEU A 178 -10.24 -6.25 2.97
N SER A 179 -9.40 -7.20 3.36
CA SER A 179 -7.94 -7.04 3.43
C SER A 179 -7.27 -7.15 2.06
N ASP A 180 -7.74 -8.09 1.22
CA ASP A 180 -7.14 -8.47 -0.06
C ASP A 180 -7.43 -7.48 -1.21
N GLY A 181 -8.47 -6.63 -1.13
CA GLY A 181 -8.59 -5.53 -2.10
C GLY A 181 -9.97 -4.95 -2.44
N CYS A 182 -11.06 -5.33 -1.78
CA CYS A 182 -12.40 -5.05 -2.33
C CYS A 182 -13.25 -4.01 -1.59
N SER A 183 -12.71 -3.25 -0.62
CA SER A 183 -13.55 -2.29 0.12
C SER A 183 -12.96 -0.87 0.20
N PRO A 184 -13.80 0.17 0.00
CA PRO A 184 -13.45 1.56 0.31
C PRO A 184 -13.42 1.82 1.83
N LEU A 185 -13.79 0.84 2.67
CA LEU A 185 -13.81 0.98 4.12
C LEU A 185 -12.38 1.05 4.68
N PRO A 186 -12.15 1.87 5.74
CA PRO A 186 -10.84 2.02 6.34
C PRO A 186 -10.30 0.68 6.83
N LYS A 187 -9.07 0.34 6.44
CA LYS A 187 -8.32 -0.80 6.98
C LYS A 187 -7.87 -0.46 8.40
N ARG A 188 -8.79 -0.45 9.37
CA ARG A 188 -8.48 -0.43 10.80
C ARG A 188 -8.92 -1.75 11.40
N ILE A 189 -8.22 -2.80 11.01
CA ILE A 189 -8.30 -4.09 11.70
C ILE A 189 -6.99 -4.19 12.49
N SER A 190 -6.98 -3.61 13.69
CA SER A 190 -6.00 -4.01 14.70
C SER A 190 -6.44 -5.35 15.23
N ALA A 191 -5.57 -6.35 15.10
CA ALA A 191 -5.66 -7.61 15.84
C ALA A 191 -5.56 -7.36 17.35
#